data_AF-A0A2M6ZZH4-F1
#
_entry.id   AF-A0A2M6ZZH4-F1
#
_cell.length_a   1.000
_cell.length_b   1.000
_cell.length_c   1.000
_cell.angle_alpha   90.00
_cell.angle_beta   90.00
_cell.angle_gamma   90.00
#
_symmetry.space_group_name_H-M   'P 1'
#
loop_
_entity.id
_entity.type
_entity.pdbx_description
1 polymer ?
#
loop_
_entity_poly.entity_id
_entity_poly.type
_entity_poly.pdbx_seq_one_letter_code
_entity_poly.pdbx_strand_id
1 'polypeptide(L)'
;MKKYIFLSAILILFAAAIPCLSETQQVGSYKIIDNFNSYKIGKFPSSWRTWPFQRGKASEIYHVEEENGLKFIHGFDDKNYSIQALNKFFWQIDKYPYLSWKWRARILPEGAREDDGSKNDSACGVYVIIGQWDGQTIKYVWSTSLPIGTEVSRRNGKLKVSVLETSSKNLNNWRQESINVTADYEKLFS
;
A
#
# COMPACT_ATOMS: atom_id res chain seq x y z
N MET A 1 85.33 6.46 -8.50
CA MET A 1 84.59 5.50 -7.65
C MET A 1 83.20 6.06 -7.34
N LYS A 2 82.16 5.52 -7.98
CA LYS A 2 80.76 5.66 -7.55
C LYS A 2 80.09 4.31 -7.85
N LYS A 3 79.71 3.57 -6.81
CA LYS A 3 78.96 2.32 -6.93
C LYS A 3 77.48 2.68 -7.02
N TYR A 4 76.82 2.33 -8.11
CA TYR A 4 75.36 2.41 -8.22
C TYR A 4 74.79 1.00 -8.00
N ILE A 5 73.97 0.86 -6.96
CA ILE A 5 73.25 -0.36 -6.60
C ILE A 5 71.92 -0.33 -7.35
N PHE A 6 71.67 -1.33 -8.19
CA PHE A 6 70.35 -1.58 -8.78
C PHE A 6 69.44 -2.22 -7.71
N LEU A 7 68.40 -1.51 -7.28
CA LEU A 7 67.28 -2.12 -6.57
C LEU A 7 66.19 -2.43 -7.60
N SER A 8 66.01 -3.70 -7.93
CA SER A 8 64.81 -4.17 -8.64
C SER A 8 63.71 -4.34 -7.60
N ALA A 9 62.68 -3.49 -7.65
CA ALA A 9 61.46 -3.67 -6.88
C ALA A 9 60.50 -4.54 -7.70
N ILE A 10 60.30 -5.79 -7.28
CA ILE A 10 59.27 -6.68 -7.80
C ILE A 10 57.94 -6.24 -7.21
N LEU A 11 57.08 -5.65 -8.02
CA LEU A 11 55.70 -5.29 -7.66
C LEU A 11 54.81 -6.53 -7.84
N ILE A 12 54.53 -7.26 -6.76
CA ILE A 12 53.55 -8.35 -6.78
C ILE A 12 52.16 -7.73 -6.62
N LEU A 13 51.43 -7.58 -7.73
CA LEU A 13 50.01 -7.26 -7.75
C LEU A 13 49.21 -8.46 -7.25
N PHE A 14 48.87 -8.47 -5.95
CA PHE A 14 47.78 -9.30 -5.45
C PHE A 14 46.46 -8.67 -5.87
N ALA A 15 45.79 -9.24 -6.88
CA ALA A 15 44.40 -8.99 -7.16
C ALA A 15 43.57 -9.55 -5.98
N ALA A 16 43.33 -8.72 -4.97
CA ALA A 16 42.35 -9.02 -3.93
C ALA A 16 40.97 -8.97 -4.60
N ALA A 17 40.42 -10.15 -4.91
CA ALA A 17 39.01 -10.28 -5.23
C ALA A 17 38.22 -9.83 -4.00
N ILE A 18 37.72 -8.60 -4.02
CA ILE A 18 36.80 -8.09 -2.99
C ILE A 18 35.55 -8.96 -3.10
N PRO A 19 35.23 -9.80 -2.11
CA PRO A 19 33.96 -10.50 -2.12
C PRO A 19 32.88 -9.44 -2.05
N CYS A 20 32.09 -9.32 -3.11
CA CYS A 20 30.87 -8.54 -3.09
C CYS A 20 29.98 -9.18 -2.02
N LEU A 21 29.96 -8.59 -0.82
CA LEU A 21 29.02 -8.94 0.23
C LEU A 21 27.63 -8.64 -0.32
N SER A 22 26.99 -9.68 -0.85
CA SER A 22 25.59 -9.65 -1.17
C SER A 22 24.86 -9.60 0.17
N GLU A 23 24.35 -8.43 0.56
CA GLU A 23 23.39 -8.32 1.65
C GLU A 23 22.16 -9.15 1.26
N THR A 24 22.11 -10.38 1.77
CA THR A 24 20.87 -11.14 1.81
C THR A 24 19.92 -10.36 2.72
N GLN A 25 19.00 -9.59 2.13
CA GLN A 25 17.87 -9.02 2.86
C GLN A 25 17.20 -10.16 3.62
N GLN A 26 17.23 -10.10 4.96
CA GLN A 26 16.45 -11.02 5.77
C GLN A 26 14.99 -10.81 5.41
N VAL A 27 14.40 -11.80 4.73
CA VAL A 27 12.96 -11.84 4.48
C VAL A 27 12.30 -12.04 5.84
N GLY A 28 11.87 -10.95 6.47
CA GLY A 28 11.05 -11.00 7.67
C GLY A 28 9.82 -11.87 7.43
N SER A 29 9.38 -12.62 8.44
CA SER A 29 8.15 -13.41 8.33
C SER A 29 6.96 -12.50 8.03
N TYR A 30 6.15 -12.85 7.03
CA TYR A 30 4.91 -12.15 6.71
C TYR A 30 3.69 -13.07 6.81
N LYS A 31 2.51 -12.49 7.00
CA LYS A 31 1.23 -13.21 6.94
C LYS A 31 0.42 -12.66 5.77
N ILE A 32 -0.01 -13.56 4.88
CA ILE A 32 -0.90 -13.18 3.77
C ILE A 32 -2.28 -12.87 4.35
N ILE A 33 -2.76 -11.64 4.14
CA ILE A 33 -4.13 -11.23 4.43
C ILE A 33 -5.05 -11.72 3.31
N ASP A 34 -4.71 -11.36 2.07
CA ASP A 34 -5.36 -11.88 0.88
C ASP A 34 -4.45 -11.73 -0.35
N ASN A 35 -4.45 -12.73 -1.23
CA ASN A 35 -3.78 -12.71 -2.53
C ASN A 35 -4.75 -13.00 -3.70
N PHE A 36 -6.05 -13.09 -3.39
CA PHE A 36 -7.18 -13.33 -4.28
C PHE A 36 -7.17 -14.63 -5.10
N ASN A 37 -6.17 -15.49 -4.93
CA ASN A 37 -5.99 -16.69 -5.76
C ASN A 37 -7.10 -17.72 -5.61
N SER A 38 -7.70 -17.81 -4.42
CA SER A 38 -8.80 -18.75 -4.11
C SER A 38 -10.17 -18.33 -4.64
N TYR A 39 -10.31 -17.10 -5.13
CA TYR A 39 -11.61 -16.61 -5.59
C TYR A 39 -11.83 -16.84 -7.10
N LYS A 40 -13.11 -16.87 -7.47
CA LYS A 40 -13.55 -16.97 -8.86
C LYS A 40 -13.47 -15.60 -9.53
N ILE A 41 -12.86 -15.55 -10.71
CA ILE A 41 -12.81 -14.36 -11.57
C ILE A 41 -14.25 -13.90 -11.91
N GLY A 42 -14.47 -12.59 -11.95
CA GLY A 42 -15.76 -11.95 -12.23
C GLY A 42 -16.75 -12.04 -11.07
N LYS A 43 -16.29 -12.37 -9.85
CA LYS A 43 -17.13 -12.40 -8.64
C LYS A 43 -16.52 -11.56 -7.53
N PHE A 44 -17.39 -10.99 -6.70
CA PHE A 44 -16.99 -10.39 -5.43
C PHE A 44 -16.31 -11.45 -4.55
N PRO A 45 -15.16 -11.16 -3.91
CA PRO A 45 -14.43 -12.15 -3.10
C PRO A 45 -15.30 -12.68 -1.95
N SER A 46 -15.48 -14.00 -1.89
CA SER A 46 -16.55 -14.62 -1.11
C SER A 46 -16.40 -14.43 0.40
N SER A 47 -15.17 -14.39 0.91
CA SER A 47 -14.83 -14.19 2.31
C SER A 47 -14.95 -12.73 2.78
N TRP A 48 -14.95 -11.77 1.85
CA TRP A 48 -15.07 -10.36 2.16
C TRP A 48 -16.53 -10.00 2.48
N ARG A 49 -16.67 -8.97 3.31
CA ARG A 49 -17.94 -8.33 3.65
C ARG A 49 -18.02 -6.96 2.98
N THR A 50 -19.14 -6.28 3.17
CA THR A 50 -19.35 -4.94 2.67
C THR A 50 -19.83 -4.02 3.79
N TRP A 51 -19.55 -2.74 3.67
CA TRP A 51 -20.23 -1.71 4.45
C TRP A 51 -20.75 -0.60 3.54
N PRO A 52 -22.07 -0.29 3.57
CA PRO A 52 -23.13 -1.03 4.26
C PRO A 52 -23.27 -2.48 3.75
N PHE A 53 -24.09 -3.32 4.41
CA PHE A 53 -24.30 -4.73 4.02
C PHE A 53 -25.14 -4.88 2.74
N GLN A 54 -24.63 -4.36 1.61
CA GLN A 54 -25.27 -4.29 0.30
C GLN A 54 -24.46 -5.08 -0.74
N ARG A 55 -24.33 -6.39 -0.53
CA ARG A 55 -23.49 -7.26 -1.37
C ARG A 55 -23.87 -7.28 -2.85
N GLY A 56 -25.16 -7.10 -3.17
CA GLY A 56 -25.63 -7.00 -4.56
C GLY A 56 -24.95 -5.84 -5.30
N LYS A 57 -25.15 -4.62 -4.81
CA LYS A 57 -24.51 -3.40 -5.33
C LYS A 57 -22.98 -3.48 -5.30
N ALA A 58 -22.40 -4.03 -4.22
CA ALA A 58 -20.95 -4.22 -4.13
C ALA A 58 -20.40 -5.12 -5.23
N SER A 59 -21.18 -6.10 -5.70
CA SER A 59 -20.77 -7.01 -6.79
C SER A 59 -20.85 -6.37 -8.17
N GLU A 60 -21.49 -5.20 -8.28
CA GLU A 60 -21.48 -4.38 -9.50
C GLU A 60 -20.25 -3.46 -9.56
N ILE A 61 -19.64 -3.17 -8.40
CA ILE A 61 -18.44 -2.32 -8.28
C ILE A 61 -17.18 -3.16 -8.25
N TYR A 62 -17.18 -4.21 -7.42
CA TYR A 62 -15.99 -4.99 -7.08
C TYR A 62 -16.10 -6.44 -7.51
N HIS A 63 -15.09 -6.91 -8.22
CA HIS A 63 -14.93 -8.30 -8.62
C HIS A 63 -13.47 -8.68 -8.75
N VAL A 64 -13.17 -9.96 -8.62
CA VAL A 64 -11.81 -10.47 -8.84
C VAL A 64 -11.52 -10.52 -10.33
N GLU A 65 -10.39 -9.96 -10.72
CA GLU A 65 -9.82 -10.02 -12.07
C GLU A 65 -8.44 -10.66 -12.04
N GLU A 66 -7.94 -10.99 -13.23
CA GLU A 66 -6.59 -11.52 -13.42
C GLU A 66 -5.91 -10.82 -14.60
N GLU A 67 -4.66 -10.38 -14.40
CA GLU A 67 -3.82 -9.80 -15.43
C GLU A 67 -2.41 -10.37 -15.28
N ASN A 68 -1.87 -11.00 -16.33
CA ASN A 68 -0.52 -11.57 -16.34
C ASN A 68 -0.23 -12.51 -15.14
N GLY A 69 -1.22 -13.32 -14.75
CA GLY A 69 -1.14 -14.26 -13.63
C GLY A 69 -1.30 -13.63 -12.23
N LEU A 70 -1.49 -12.31 -12.12
CA LEU A 70 -1.81 -11.64 -10.87
C LEU A 70 -3.33 -11.55 -10.71
N LYS A 71 -3.90 -12.22 -9.70
CA LYS A 71 -5.29 -11.98 -9.29
C LYS A 71 -5.40 -10.83 -8.29
N PHE A 72 -6.41 -10.00 -8.47
CA PHE A 72 -6.67 -8.83 -7.63
C PHE A 72 -8.17 -8.51 -7.58
N ILE A 73 -8.59 -7.74 -6.58
CA ILE A 73 -9.92 -7.12 -6.58
C ILE A 73 -9.87 -5.85 -7.44
N HIS A 74 -10.66 -5.82 -8.51
CA HIS A 74 -10.93 -4.63 -9.31
C HIS A 74 -12.09 -3.84 -8.67
N GLY A 75 -12.08 -2.51 -8.82
CA GLY A 75 -13.14 -1.63 -8.36
C GLY A 75 -13.44 -0.55 -9.40
N PHE A 76 -14.69 -0.42 -9.81
CA PHE A 76 -15.16 0.66 -10.68
C PHE A 76 -16.61 1.00 -10.36
N ASP A 77 -16.88 2.26 -10.04
CA ASP A 77 -18.22 2.74 -9.68
C ASP A 77 -18.62 3.92 -10.55
N ASP A 78 -19.59 3.70 -11.43
CA ASP A 78 -20.25 4.71 -12.27
C ASP A 78 -21.68 5.03 -11.79
N LYS A 79 -22.09 4.45 -10.65
CA LYS A 79 -23.45 4.54 -10.08
C LYS A 79 -23.51 5.36 -8.80
N ASN A 80 -22.37 5.89 -8.35
CA ASN A 80 -22.23 6.66 -7.10
C ASN A 80 -22.69 5.83 -5.88
N TYR A 81 -22.26 4.58 -5.83
CA TYR A 81 -22.49 3.68 -4.72
C TYR A 81 -21.43 3.87 -3.65
N SER A 82 -21.82 4.41 -2.50
CA SER A 82 -20.94 4.55 -1.33
C SER A 82 -20.75 3.22 -0.57
N ILE A 83 -20.11 2.23 -1.20
CA ILE A 83 -19.92 0.88 -0.65
C ILE A 83 -18.45 0.52 -0.54
N GLN A 84 -18.05 0.06 0.64
CA GLN A 84 -16.70 -0.41 0.93
C GLN A 84 -16.66 -1.94 0.93
N ALA A 85 -15.60 -2.52 0.36
CA ALA A 85 -15.24 -3.93 0.54
C ALA A 85 -14.39 -4.07 1.81
N LEU A 86 -14.77 -5.00 2.70
CA LEU A 86 -14.18 -5.16 4.01
C LEU A 86 -13.65 -6.58 4.22
N ASN A 87 -12.37 -6.68 4.56
CA ASN A 87 -11.77 -7.91 5.05
C ASN A 87 -11.51 -7.79 6.55
N LYS A 88 -12.00 -8.74 7.34
CA LYS A 88 -11.80 -8.78 8.79
C LYS A 88 -10.87 -9.94 9.14
N PHE A 89 -9.76 -9.63 9.79
CA PHE A 89 -8.80 -10.61 10.26
C PHE A 89 -8.25 -10.20 11.64
N PHE A 90 -7.68 -11.16 12.35
CA PHE A 90 -6.96 -10.89 13.60
C PHE A 90 -5.51 -10.48 13.28
N TRP A 91 -5.10 -9.34 13.84
CA TRP A 91 -3.80 -8.73 13.59
C TRP A 91 -3.00 -8.59 14.90
N GLN A 92 -1.87 -9.30 14.99
CA GLN A 92 -0.89 -9.17 16.07
C GLN A 92 0.11 -8.06 15.72
N ILE A 93 -0.20 -6.82 16.08
CA ILE A 93 0.59 -5.64 15.68
C ILE A 93 2.01 -5.64 16.25
N ASP A 94 2.24 -6.26 17.42
CA ASP A 94 3.57 -6.39 18.02
C ASP A 94 4.50 -7.27 17.18
N LYS A 95 3.93 -8.24 16.45
CA LYS A 95 4.67 -9.16 15.58
C LYS A 95 4.71 -8.70 14.13
N TYR A 96 3.65 -8.05 13.66
CA TYR A 96 3.51 -7.60 12.27
C TYR A 96 3.09 -6.12 12.24
N PRO A 97 3.96 -5.16 12.60
CA PRO A 97 3.57 -3.74 12.65
C PRO A 97 3.36 -3.12 11.26
N TYR A 98 3.86 -3.79 10.21
CA TYR A 98 3.75 -3.33 8.83
C TYR A 98 2.55 -3.95 8.12
N LEU A 99 1.83 -3.13 7.35
CA LEU A 99 0.87 -3.55 6.34
C LEU A 99 1.44 -3.22 4.96
N SER A 100 1.48 -4.23 4.09
CA SER A 100 1.93 -4.06 2.71
C SER A 100 0.84 -4.47 1.73
N TRP A 101 0.64 -3.69 0.68
CA TRP A 101 -0.34 -3.98 -0.37
C TRP A 101 0.13 -3.45 -1.72
N LYS A 102 -0.54 -3.88 -2.78
CA LYS A 102 -0.40 -3.29 -4.11
C LYS A 102 -1.72 -2.69 -4.54
N TRP A 103 -1.65 -1.53 -5.18
CA TRP A 103 -2.79 -0.86 -5.78
C TRP A 103 -2.41 -0.27 -7.14
N ARG A 104 -3.41 0.04 -7.95
CA ARG A 104 -3.25 0.64 -9.27
C ARG A 104 -4.45 1.52 -9.56
N ALA A 105 -4.24 2.82 -9.63
CA ALA A 105 -5.25 3.74 -10.12
C ALA A 105 -5.29 3.73 -11.66
N ARG A 106 -6.50 3.71 -12.23
CA ARG A 106 -6.73 3.87 -13.68
C ARG A 106 -7.12 5.30 -14.02
N ILE A 107 -7.94 5.92 -13.18
CA ILE A 107 -8.49 7.27 -13.33
C ILE A 107 -8.43 7.96 -11.96
N LEU A 108 -8.12 9.26 -11.94
CA LEU A 108 -8.25 10.11 -10.76
C LEU A 108 -9.62 10.80 -10.79
N PRO A 109 -10.44 10.73 -9.72
CA PRO A 109 -11.73 11.42 -9.68
C PRO A 109 -11.54 12.95 -9.83
N GLU A 110 -12.22 13.54 -10.80
CA GLU A 110 -12.03 14.95 -11.16
C GLU A 110 -12.42 15.88 -10.00
N GLY A 111 -11.55 16.85 -9.69
CA GLY A 111 -11.79 17.84 -8.64
C GLY A 111 -11.79 17.28 -7.21
N ALA A 112 -11.51 15.99 -7.02
CA ALA A 112 -11.57 15.35 -5.71
C ALA A 112 -10.46 15.83 -4.78
N ARG A 113 -10.83 15.97 -3.51
CA ARG A 113 -10.06 16.53 -2.40
C ARG A 113 -10.52 15.95 -1.08
N GLU A 114 -9.64 15.22 -0.41
CA GLU A 114 -9.94 14.57 0.86
C GLU A 114 -10.05 15.54 2.04
N ASP A 115 -9.73 16.84 1.88
CA ASP A 115 -9.87 17.94 2.84
C ASP A 115 -11.16 18.78 2.68
N ASP A 116 -11.92 18.57 1.60
CA ASP A 116 -13.28 19.12 1.38
C ASP A 116 -14.36 18.03 1.49
N GLY A 117 -15.35 18.22 2.39
CA GLY A 117 -16.38 17.22 2.65
C GLY A 117 -17.29 16.92 1.45
N SER A 118 -17.45 17.88 0.53
CA SER A 118 -18.25 17.74 -0.69
C SER A 118 -17.49 17.10 -1.85
N LYS A 119 -16.17 16.91 -1.71
CA LYS A 119 -15.27 16.40 -2.76
C LYS A 119 -14.41 15.24 -2.29
N ASN A 120 -14.80 14.59 -1.19
CA ASN A 120 -14.02 13.58 -0.49
C ASN A 120 -14.03 12.22 -1.21
N ASP A 121 -13.43 12.18 -2.38
CA ASP A 121 -13.20 10.97 -3.16
C ASP A 121 -11.70 10.74 -3.40
N SER A 122 -11.32 9.50 -3.68
CA SER A 122 -9.93 9.11 -3.90
C SER A 122 -9.87 8.00 -4.95
N ALA A 123 -8.84 8.01 -5.80
CA ALA A 123 -8.71 6.99 -6.85
C ALA A 123 -8.55 5.56 -6.29
N CYS A 124 -7.87 5.45 -5.15
CA CYS A 124 -7.76 4.23 -4.36
C CYS A 124 -7.81 4.59 -2.87
N GLY A 125 -8.34 3.67 -2.05
CA GLY A 125 -8.40 3.85 -0.61
C GLY A 125 -8.21 2.52 0.13
N VAL A 126 -7.24 2.46 1.04
CA VAL A 126 -7.09 1.36 2.01
C VAL A 126 -7.43 1.87 3.39
N TYR A 127 -8.41 1.25 4.03
CA TYR A 127 -8.88 1.62 5.35
C TYR A 127 -8.38 0.61 6.37
N VAL A 128 -7.67 1.10 7.39
CA VAL A 128 -7.39 0.35 8.61
C VAL A 128 -8.31 0.85 9.70
N ILE A 129 -9.17 -0.02 10.22
CA ILE A 129 -10.14 0.28 11.26
C ILE A 129 -9.70 -0.44 12.54
N ILE A 130 -9.45 0.32 13.60
CA ILE A 130 -8.94 -0.18 14.89
C ILE A 130 -10.06 -0.05 15.93
N GLY A 131 -10.43 -1.15 16.57
CA GLY A 131 -11.56 -1.26 17.50
C GLY A 131 -12.84 -1.83 16.87
N GLN A 132 -13.86 -2.09 17.68
CA GLN A 132 -15.19 -2.51 17.20
C GLN A 132 -16.19 -1.35 17.33
N TRP A 133 -17.09 -1.22 16.35
CA TRP A 133 -18.24 -0.28 16.30
C TRP A 133 -17.92 1.19 16.01
N ASP A 134 -17.05 1.84 16.79
CA ASP A 134 -16.76 3.29 16.68
C ASP A 134 -15.27 3.62 16.51
N GLY A 135 -14.54 2.62 16.01
CA GLY A 135 -13.09 2.58 15.93
C GLY A 135 -12.44 3.76 15.18
N GLN A 136 -11.25 4.10 15.64
CA GLN A 136 -10.35 5.02 14.93
C GLN A 136 -9.96 4.38 13.59
N THR A 137 -9.87 5.21 12.56
CA THR A 137 -9.66 4.76 11.20
C THR A 137 -8.55 5.55 10.54
N ILE A 138 -7.58 4.86 9.93
CA ILE A 138 -6.61 5.45 9.03
C ILE A 138 -7.03 5.08 7.60
N LYS A 139 -7.25 6.07 6.74
CA LYS A 139 -7.49 5.88 5.30
C LYS A 139 -6.22 6.32 4.56
N TYR A 140 -5.54 5.36 3.95
CA TYR A 140 -4.44 5.63 3.02
C TYR A 140 -5.01 5.84 1.62
N VAL A 141 -4.61 6.93 0.96
CA VAL A 141 -5.23 7.33 -0.32
C VAL A 141 -4.22 7.60 -1.43
N TRP A 142 -4.67 7.31 -2.64
CA TRP A 142 -4.17 7.92 -3.85
C TRP A 142 -5.08 9.11 -4.19
N SER A 143 -4.60 10.33 -3.87
CA SER A 143 -5.37 11.57 -4.02
C SER A 143 -5.28 12.12 -5.44
N THR A 144 -6.34 12.80 -5.88
CA THR A 144 -6.32 13.56 -7.14
C THR A 144 -5.45 14.81 -7.04
N SER A 145 -5.38 15.46 -5.88
CA SER A 145 -4.89 16.84 -5.80
C SER A 145 -4.15 17.23 -4.53
N LEU A 146 -4.27 16.46 -3.45
CA LEU A 146 -3.52 16.73 -2.22
C LEU A 146 -2.08 16.22 -2.35
N PRO A 147 -1.07 16.97 -1.89
CA PRO A 147 0.32 16.51 -1.90
C PRO A 147 0.53 15.23 -1.09
N ILE A 148 1.48 14.40 -1.50
CA ILE A 148 1.95 13.25 -0.71
C ILE A 148 2.39 13.72 0.68
N GLY A 149 2.02 12.96 1.71
CA GLY A 149 2.27 13.29 3.11
C GLY A 149 1.24 14.23 3.73
N THR A 150 0.24 14.69 2.97
CA THR A 150 -0.89 15.44 3.54
C THR A 150 -1.70 14.53 4.47
N GLU A 151 -1.98 15.04 5.66
CA GLU A 151 -2.82 14.38 6.67
C GLU A 151 -4.08 15.21 6.91
N VAL A 152 -5.26 14.57 6.82
CA VAL A 152 -6.54 15.23 7.02
C VAL A 152 -7.30 14.54 8.16
N SER A 153 -7.80 15.34 9.11
CA SER A 153 -8.66 14.88 10.19
C SER A 153 -10.13 15.04 9.82
N ARG A 154 -10.92 13.99 10.05
CA ARG A 154 -12.35 13.88 9.69
C ARG A 154 -13.13 13.21 10.81
N ARG A 155 -14.46 13.32 10.75
CA ARG A 155 -15.39 12.60 11.64
C ARG A 155 -15.02 12.81 13.12
N ASN A 156 -14.90 14.07 13.54
CA ASN A 156 -14.48 14.48 14.87
C ASN A 156 -13.18 13.81 15.36
N GLY A 157 -12.18 13.74 14.48
CA GLY A 157 -10.87 13.15 14.78
C GLY A 157 -10.81 11.63 14.69
N LYS A 158 -11.94 10.93 14.51
CA LYS A 158 -11.97 9.45 14.43
C LYS A 158 -11.51 8.90 13.07
N LEU A 159 -11.39 9.72 12.04
CA LEU A 159 -10.87 9.32 10.74
C LEU A 159 -9.67 10.22 10.40
N LYS A 160 -8.53 9.59 10.13
CA LYS A 160 -7.31 10.23 9.66
C LYS A 160 -7.04 9.76 8.25
N VAL A 161 -6.95 10.68 7.31
CA VAL A 161 -6.61 10.38 5.92
C VAL A 161 -5.15 10.72 5.71
N SER A 162 -4.37 9.81 5.13
CA SER A 162 -2.96 10.02 4.79
C SER A 162 -2.75 9.79 3.29
N VAL A 163 -2.21 10.80 2.61
CA VAL A 163 -1.97 10.77 1.17
C VAL A 163 -0.63 10.09 0.89
N LEU A 164 -0.67 8.92 0.26
CA LEU A 164 0.54 8.16 -0.10
C LEU A 164 0.97 8.40 -1.55
N GLU A 165 0.03 8.75 -2.42
CA GLU A 165 0.29 8.99 -3.84
C GLU A 165 -0.64 10.08 -4.37
N THR A 166 -0.15 10.88 -5.31
CA THR A 166 -0.93 11.92 -6.00
C THR A 166 -0.62 12.02 -7.50
N SER A 167 0.43 11.34 -7.95
CA SER A 167 0.97 11.50 -9.30
C SER A 167 0.09 10.82 -10.34
N SER A 168 -0.38 11.61 -11.32
CA SER A 168 -1.00 11.08 -12.53
C SER A 168 -0.03 10.29 -13.42
N LYS A 169 1.29 10.47 -13.25
CA LYS A 169 2.32 9.72 -14.00
C LYS A 169 2.37 8.24 -13.63
N ASN A 170 1.90 7.89 -12.44
CA ASN A 170 1.92 6.52 -11.94
C ASN A 170 0.64 5.73 -12.28
N LEU A 171 -0.34 6.35 -12.95
CA LEU A 171 -1.54 5.66 -13.41
C LEU A 171 -1.20 4.43 -14.26
N ASN A 172 -2.06 3.43 -14.20
CA ASN A 172 -1.93 2.14 -14.90
C ASN A 172 -0.74 1.27 -14.45
N ASN A 173 0.07 1.70 -13.47
CA ASN A 173 1.15 0.91 -12.91
C ASN A 173 0.80 0.41 -11.51
N TRP A 174 1.13 -0.84 -11.22
CA TRP A 174 1.03 -1.37 -9.87
C TRP A 174 2.07 -0.71 -8.97
N ARG A 175 1.62 -0.13 -7.87
CA ARG A 175 2.45 0.49 -6.83
C ARG A 175 2.33 -0.34 -5.57
N GLN A 176 3.46 -0.60 -4.93
CA GLN A 176 3.51 -1.32 -3.67
C GLN A 176 3.73 -0.32 -2.53
N GLU A 177 2.90 -0.41 -1.52
CA GLU A 177 3.06 0.30 -0.25
C GLU A 177 3.48 -0.68 0.84
N SER A 178 4.24 -0.19 1.82
CA SER A 178 4.59 -0.93 3.03
C SER A 178 4.71 0.05 4.19
N ILE A 179 3.68 0.09 5.02
CA ILE A 179 3.50 1.14 6.02
C ILE A 179 3.54 0.54 7.43
N ASN A 180 4.27 1.18 8.34
CA ASN A 180 4.20 0.84 9.76
C ASN A 180 2.93 1.44 10.36
N VAL A 181 1.87 0.65 10.39
CA VAL A 181 0.54 1.11 10.80
C VAL A 181 0.48 1.39 12.30
N THR A 182 1.27 0.66 13.10
CA THR A 182 1.39 0.94 14.54
C THR A 182 1.96 2.33 14.79
N ALA A 183 3.08 2.68 14.12
CA ALA A 183 3.70 3.99 14.26
C ALA A 183 2.80 5.12 13.72
N ASP A 184 2.13 4.90 12.59
CA ASP A 184 1.16 5.86 12.06
C ASP A 184 0.00 6.07 13.02
N TYR A 185 -0.51 5.00 13.63
CA TYR A 185 -1.60 5.09 14.61
C TYR A 185 -1.19 5.92 15.83
N GLU A 186 -0.01 5.66 16.39
CA GLU A 186 0.54 6.44 17.51
C GLU A 186 0.65 7.91 17.12
N LYS A 187 1.29 8.23 15.98
CA LYS A 187 1.45 9.62 15.51
C LYS A 187 0.11 10.35 15.30
N LEU A 188 -0.86 9.67 14.71
CA LEU A 188 -2.09 10.32 14.23
C LEU A 188 -3.16 10.48 15.30
N PHE A 189 -3.13 9.66 16.36
CA PHE A 189 -4.16 9.59 17.40
C PHE A 189 -3.66 9.84 18.83
N SER A 190 -2.36 10.07 19.04
CA SER A 190 -1.81 10.59 20.29
C SER A 190 -2.27 12.02 20.61
#